data_AF-A0A939IQM5-F1
#
_entry.id   AF-A0A939IQM5-F1
#
_cell.length_a   1.000
_cell.length_b   1.000
_cell.length_c   1.000
_cell.angle_alpha   90.00
_cell.angle_beta   90.00
_cell.angle_gamma   90.00
#
_symmetry.space_group_name_H-M   'P 1'
#
loop_
_entity.id
_entity.type
_entity.pdbx_description
1 polymer ?
#
loop_
_entity_poly.entity_id
_entity_poly.type
_entity_poly.pdbx_seq_one_letter_code
_entity_poly.pdbx_strand_id
1 'polypeptide(L)'
;MTNIESQPHIIKLSYLKYILALVFLVGFEYMAIKIISMPYSELELNADRFHPLMAYLFFIPLIPLIALILLSLLIFLFSRNKGVELGLEGIFEKTSPFSIGFIPYEQISSISNITGLSVGRWPFKSKRKVISINLRNRKQDKNWWYSKGWRARLLRGRSYEIQTSLLGMSHDRVVKILSYHAKKHGIKVNTVNLDS
;
A
#
# COMPACT_ATOMS: atom_id res chain seq x y z
N MET A 1 -40.69 -26.72 44.76
CA MET A 1 -40.82 -27.43 43.47
C MET A 1 -40.57 -26.41 42.37
N THR A 2 -39.35 -26.35 41.86
CA THR A 2 -38.92 -25.38 40.85
C THR A 2 -39.35 -25.86 39.47
N ASN A 3 -40.11 -25.01 38.78
CA ASN A 3 -40.48 -25.17 37.38
C ASN A 3 -39.21 -25.29 36.53
N ILE A 4 -39.08 -26.40 35.80
CA ILE A 4 -38.09 -26.57 34.74
C ILE A 4 -38.75 -26.05 33.46
N GLU A 5 -38.55 -24.77 33.16
CA GLU A 5 -38.83 -24.23 31.83
C GLU A 5 -37.74 -24.73 30.87
N SER A 6 -38.10 -25.71 30.04
CA SER A 6 -37.31 -26.09 28.88
C SER A 6 -37.31 -24.95 27.86
N GLN A 7 -36.21 -24.19 27.79
CA GLN A 7 -36.00 -23.25 26.68
C GLN A 7 -35.80 -24.03 25.37
N PRO A 8 -36.47 -23.65 24.27
CA PRO A 8 -36.20 -24.25 22.97
C PRO A 8 -34.81 -23.81 22.49
N HIS A 9 -34.01 -24.77 22.03
CA HIS A 9 -32.74 -24.54 21.37
C HIS A 9 -32.92 -23.67 20.12
N ILE A 10 -32.75 -22.36 20.26
CA ILE A 10 -32.57 -21.45 19.13
C ILE A 10 -31.17 -21.70 18.58
N ILE A 11 -31.05 -22.66 17.66
CA ILE A 11 -29.87 -22.80 16.82
C ILE A 11 -29.74 -21.49 16.04
N LYS A 12 -28.81 -20.64 16.50
CA LYS A 12 -28.51 -19.33 15.91
C LYS A 12 -28.27 -19.51 14.40
N LEU A 13 -29.08 -18.83 13.58
CA LEU A 13 -28.93 -18.62 12.12
C LEU A 13 -27.50 -18.22 11.67
N SER A 14 -26.62 -17.89 12.61
CA SER A 14 -25.20 -17.58 12.42
C SER A 14 -24.40 -18.76 11.85
N TYR A 15 -24.57 -19.99 12.37
CA TYR A 15 -23.75 -21.14 11.97
C TYR A 15 -24.02 -21.65 10.56
N LEU A 16 -25.28 -21.56 10.10
CA LEU A 16 -25.66 -21.96 8.75
C LEU A 16 -24.93 -21.14 7.68
N LYS A 17 -24.69 -19.85 7.93
CA LYS A 17 -23.93 -18.98 7.02
C LYS A 17 -22.46 -19.40 6.90
N TYR A 18 -21.84 -19.80 8.01
CA TYR A 18 -20.46 -20.30 8.00
C TYR A 18 -20.34 -21.67 7.34
N ILE A 19 -21.31 -22.57 7.57
CA ILE A 19 -21.35 -23.88 6.91
C ILE A 19 -21.55 -23.72 5.41
N LEU A 20 -22.50 -22.87 4.98
CA LEU A 20 -22.68 -22.54 3.56
C LEU A 20 -21.40 -21.95 2.96
N ALA A 21 -20.79 -20.97 3.63
CA ALA A 21 -19.53 -20.38 3.17
C ALA A 21 -18.41 -21.42 3.03
N LEU A 22 -18.29 -22.36 3.98
CA LEU A 22 -17.32 -23.45 3.93
C LEU A 22 -17.60 -24.42 2.77
N VAL A 23 -18.85 -24.84 2.57
CA VAL A 23 -19.25 -25.71 1.46
C VAL A 23 -18.99 -25.05 0.11
N PHE A 24 -19.30 -23.76 -0.02
CA PHE A 24 -18.97 -22.98 -1.20
C PHE A 24 -17.44 -22.88 -1.41
N LEU A 25 -16.66 -22.66 -0.35
CA LEU A 25 -15.20 -22.56 -0.44
C LEU A 25 -14.58 -23.89 -0.90
N VAL A 26 -14.97 -25.01 -0.29
CA VAL A 26 -14.47 -26.35 -0.62
C VAL A 26 -14.92 -26.79 -2.02
N GLY A 27 -16.18 -26.54 -2.38
CA GLY A 27 -16.68 -26.82 -3.73
C GLY A 27 -15.96 -25.98 -4.79
N PHE A 28 -15.62 -24.73 -4.45
CA PHE A 28 -14.84 -23.86 -5.32
C PHE A 28 -13.40 -24.34 -5.48
N GLU A 29 -12.70 -24.67 -4.38
CA GLU A 29 -11.34 -25.24 -4.42
C GLU A 29 -11.29 -26.53 -5.23
N TYR A 30 -12.25 -27.42 -5.05
CA TYR A 30 -12.35 -28.65 -5.82
C TYR A 30 -12.48 -28.38 -7.33
N MET A 31 -13.36 -27.45 -7.72
CA MET A 31 -13.51 -27.06 -9.13
C MET A 31 -12.24 -26.38 -9.68
N ALA A 32 -11.57 -25.55 -8.89
CA ALA A 32 -10.30 -24.92 -9.24
C ALA A 32 -9.22 -25.96 -9.55
N ILE A 33 -9.04 -26.94 -8.65
CA ILE A 33 -8.06 -28.02 -8.80
C ILE A 33 -8.38 -28.88 -10.02
N LYS A 34 -9.67 -29.16 -10.28
CA LYS A 34 -10.10 -29.93 -11.45
C LYS A 34 -9.79 -29.23 -12.77
N ILE A 35 -9.93 -27.92 -12.83
CA ILE A 35 -9.62 -27.12 -14.02
C ILE A 35 -8.10 -26.98 -14.22
N ILE A 36 -7.35 -26.74 -13.13
CA ILE A 36 -5.88 -26.63 -13.19
C ILE A 36 -5.23 -27.98 -13.57
N SER A 37 -5.85 -29.10 -13.17
CA SER A 37 -5.36 -30.45 -13.50
C SER A 37 -5.83 -30.97 -14.86
N MET A 38 -6.68 -30.24 -15.58
CA MET A 38 -7.14 -30.64 -16.91
C MET A 38 -6.03 -30.44 -17.97
N PRO A 39 -5.82 -31.41 -18.87
CA PRO A 39 -4.91 -31.25 -20.00
C PRO A 39 -5.43 -30.18 -20.96
N TYR A 40 -4.51 -29.42 -21.56
CA TYR A 40 -4.81 -28.23 -22.37
C TYR A 40 -5.82 -28.50 -23.51
N SER A 41 -5.73 -29.67 -24.15
CA SER A 41 -6.65 -30.09 -25.23
C SER A 41 -8.10 -30.25 -24.77
N GLU A 42 -8.34 -30.71 -23.53
CA GLU A 42 -9.69 -30.83 -22.97
C GLU A 42 -10.22 -29.49 -22.47
N LEU A 43 -9.32 -28.61 -22.03
CA LEU A 43 -9.63 -27.25 -21.61
C LEU A 43 -10.09 -26.39 -22.79
N GLU A 44 -9.43 -26.54 -23.96
CA GLU A 44 -9.77 -25.83 -25.19
C GLU A 44 -11.13 -26.29 -25.75
N LEU A 45 -11.41 -27.59 -25.73
CA LEU A 45 -12.70 -28.16 -26.17
C LEU A 45 -13.88 -27.75 -25.28
N ASN A 46 -13.63 -27.47 -24.00
CA ASN A 46 -14.66 -27.07 -23.04
C ASN A 46 -14.57 -25.60 -22.63
N ALA A 47 -13.82 -24.78 -23.39
CA ALA A 47 -13.52 -23.39 -23.04
C ALA A 47 -14.79 -22.58 -22.79
N ASP A 48 -15.84 -22.72 -23.62
CA ASP A 48 -17.12 -22.02 -23.44
C ASP A 48 -17.89 -22.45 -22.19
N ARG A 49 -17.81 -23.74 -21.82
CA ARG A 49 -18.51 -24.30 -20.66
C ARG A 49 -17.81 -23.95 -19.35
N PHE A 50 -16.48 -23.84 -19.37
CA PHE A 50 -15.69 -23.45 -18.20
C PHE A 50 -15.30 -21.96 -18.21
N HIS A 51 -15.70 -21.18 -19.23
CA HIS A 51 -15.38 -19.76 -19.37
C HIS A 51 -15.69 -18.94 -18.10
N PRO A 52 -16.87 -19.10 -17.45
CA PRO A 52 -17.14 -18.38 -16.20
C PRO A 52 -16.17 -18.81 -15.09
N LEU A 53 -15.87 -20.09 -14.96
CA LEU A 53 -15.01 -20.65 -13.92
C LEU A 53 -13.53 -20.26 -14.13
N MET A 54 -13.06 -20.24 -15.37
CA MET A 54 -11.74 -19.73 -15.78
C MET A 54 -11.63 -18.23 -15.52
N ALA A 55 -12.66 -17.46 -15.86
CA ALA A 55 -12.75 -16.05 -15.51
C ALA A 55 -12.71 -15.87 -13.99
N TYR A 56 -13.47 -16.65 -13.21
CA TYR A 56 -13.41 -16.61 -11.75
C TYR A 56 -12.01 -16.94 -11.22
N LEU A 57 -11.34 -17.98 -11.71
CA LEU A 57 -9.98 -18.32 -11.29
C LEU A 57 -8.96 -17.23 -11.61
N PHE A 58 -9.15 -16.53 -12.72
CA PHE A 58 -8.31 -15.40 -13.10
C PHE A 58 -8.61 -14.13 -12.29
N PHE A 59 -9.89 -13.87 -12.00
CA PHE A 59 -10.33 -12.68 -11.28
C PHE A 59 -10.28 -12.84 -9.76
N ILE A 60 -10.30 -14.05 -9.20
CA ILE A 60 -10.21 -14.29 -7.75
C ILE A 60 -8.90 -13.85 -7.12
N PRO A 61 -7.71 -13.92 -7.74
CA PRO A 61 -6.54 -13.24 -7.18
C PRO A 61 -6.61 -11.72 -7.39
N LEU A 62 -7.32 -11.24 -8.42
CA LEU A 62 -7.49 -9.82 -8.70
C LEU A 62 -8.47 -9.13 -7.73
N ILE A 63 -9.55 -9.79 -7.34
CA ILE A 63 -10.58 -9.31 -6.41
C ILE A 63 -10.02 -8.92 -5.04
N PRO A 64 -9.26 -9.76 -4.30
CA PRO A 64 -8.66 -9.41 -3.02
C PRO A 64 -7.59 -8.34 -3.18
N LEU A 65 -6.87 -8.31 -4.31
CA LEU A 65 -5.95 -7.21 -4.62
C LEU A 65 -6.70 -5.88 -4.76
N ILE A 66 -7.79 -5.85 -5.52
CA ILE A 66 -8.67 -4.68 -5.67
C ILE A 66 -9.28 -4.29 -4.33
N ALA A 67 -9.76 -5.27 -3.55
CA ALA A 67 -10.33 -5.03 -2.22
C ALA A 67 -9.29 -4.43 -1.26
N LEU A 68 -8.04 -4.90 -1.28
CA LEU A 68 -6.94 -4.33 -0.50
C LEU A 68 -6.61 -2.88 -0.92
N ILE A 69 -6.67 -2.59 -2.22
CA ILE A 69 -6.47 -1.23 -2.75
C ILE A 69 -7.61 -0.31 -2.29
N LEU A 70 -8.86 -0.75 -2.45
CA LEU A 70 -10.05 0.00 -2.02
C LEU A 70 -10.03 0.25 -0.51
N LEU A 71 -9.70 -0.76 0.29
CA LEU A 71 -9.57 -0.62 1.74
C LEU A 71 -8.48 0.38 2.12
N SER A 72 -7.31 0.30 1.47
CA SER A 72 -6.20 1.25 1.69
C SER A 72 -6.62 2.69 1.36
N LEU A 73 -7.41 2.87 0.30
CA LEU A 73 -7.92 4.16 -0.14
C LEU A 73 -8.99 4.69 0.82
N LEU A 74 -9.91 3.84 1.29
CA LEU A 74 -10.93 4.21 2.30
C LEU A 74 -10.26 4.64 3.61
N ILE A 75 -9.31 3.85 4.13
CA ILE A 75 -8.55 4.20 5.34
C ILE A 75 -7.88 5.57 5.17
N PHE A 76 -7.27 5.82 4.02
CA PHE A 76 -6.66 7.12 3.73
C PHE A 76 -7.70 8.24 3.66
N LEU A 77 -8.83 8.05 2.99
CA LEU A 77 -9.88 9.08 2.87
C LEU A 77 -10.41 9.52 4.24
N PHE A 78 -10.65 8.57 5.14
CA PHE A 78 -11.15 8.81 6.49
C PHE A 78 -10.07 9.20 7.52
N SER A 79 -8.78 9.16 7.16
CA SER A 79 -7.73 9.62 8.06
C SER A 79 -7.81 11.13 8.28
N ARG A 80 -7.90 11.55 9.55
CA ARG A 80 -7.97 12.98 9.92
C ARG A 80 -6.63 13.70 9.73
N ASN A 81 -5.52 12.99 9.86
CA ASN A 81 -4.18 13.56 9.74
C ASN A 81 -3.56 13.12 8.41
N LYS A 82 -3.66 13.99 7.42
CA LYS A 82 -2.99 13.84 6.11
C LYS A 82 -1.83 14.81 6.03
N GLY A 83 -0.70 14.36 5.51
CA GLY A 83 0.49 15.20 5.39
C GLY A 83 1.77 14.54 5.90
N VAL A 84 2.72 15.37 6.28
CA VAL A 84 4.01 14.94 6.85
C VAL A 84 4.09 15.47 8.27
N GLU A 85 4.21 14.57 9.23
CA GLU A 85 4.42 14.86 10.64
C GLU A 85 5.89 14.56 10.98
N LEU A 86 6.56 15.49 11.65
CA LEU A 86 7.95 15.30 12.09
C LEU A 86 7.94 14.88 13.55
N GLY A 87 8.30 13.62 13.80
CA GLY A 87 8.49 13.07 15.14
C GLY A 87 9.92 13.28 15.65
N LEU A 88 10.13 12.90 16.91
CA LEU A 88 11.45 12.89 17.54
C LEU A 88 12.37 11.82 16.95
N GLU A 89 11.81 10.69 16.54
CA GLU A 89 12.56 9.51 16.08
C GLU A 89 12.58 9.37 14.56
N GLY A 90 11.71 10.09 13.85
CA GLY A 90 11.61 10.01 12.40
C GLY A 90 10.50 10.84 11.80
N ILE A 91 10.28 10.62 10.51
CA ILE A 91 9.29 11.30 9.68
C ILE A 91 8.09 10.37 9.50
N PHE A 92 6.89 10.86 9.82
CA PHE A 92 5.64 10.16 9.54
C PHE A 92 4.99 10.75 8.29
N GLU A 93 4.90 9.96 7.23
CA GLU A 93 4.31 10.40 5.98
C GLU A 93 2.96 9.72 5.72
N LYS A 94 1.93 10.55 5.53
CA LYS A 94 0.52 10.19 5.34
C LYS A 94 -0.07 11.02 4.18
N THR A 95 0.70 11.29 3.14
CA THR A 95 0.25 12.10 1.98
C THR A 95 -0.49 11.28 0.94
N SER A 96 -0.31 9.95 0.94
CA SER A 96 -0.98 9.04 0.02
C SER A 96 -1.38 7.73 0.72
N PRO A 97 -2.37 6.98 0.18
CA PRO A 97 -2.71 5.63 0.68
C PRO A 97 -1.55 4.62 0.53
N PHE A 98 -0.55 4.96 -0.29
CA PHE A 98 0.62 4.15 -0.59
C PHE A 98 1.89 4.68 0.09
N SER A 99 1.75 5.55 1.08
CA SER A 99 2.87 6.05 1.87
C SER A 99 3.70 4.93 2.50
N ILE A 100 5.01 5.14 2.65
CA ILE A 100 5.90 4.25 3.41
C ILE A 100 5.55 4.30 4.92
N GLY A 101 4.86 5.37 5.35
CA GLY A 101 4.47 5.61 6.73
C GLY A 101 5.63 6.19 7.52
N PHE A 102 5.99 5.56 8.64
CA PHE A 102 7.09 6.00 9.49
C PHE A 102 8.47 5.68 8.89
N ILE A 103 9.33 6.69 8.80
CA ILE A 103 10.71 6.63 8.34
C ILE A 103 11.63 7.10 9.47
N PRO A 104 12.35 6.20 10.16
CA PRO A 104 13.28 6.58 11.22
C PRO A 104 14.43 7.46 10.69
N TYR A 105 14.91 8.42 11.48
CA TYR A 105 16.03 9.28 11.06
C TYR A 105 17.31 8.50 10.76
N GLU A 106 17.56 7.41 11.49
CA GLU A 106 18.71 6.51 11.29
C GLU A 106 18.72 5.88 9.89
N GLN A 107 17.53 5.70 9.30
CA GLN A 107 17.33 5.11 7.98
C GLN A 107 17.47 6.15 6.86
N ILE A 108 17.63 7.43 7.19
CA ILE A 108 17.82 8.51 6.22
C ILE A 108 19.32 8.71 5.98
N SER A 109 19.72 8.65 4.71
CA SER A 109 21.10 8.94 4.29
C SER A 109 21.30 10.43 4.01
N SER A 110 20.35 11.05 3.31
CA SER A 110 20.34 12.48 3.00
C SER A 110 18.95 12.91 2.60
N ILE A 111 18.64 14.18 2.74
CA ILE A 111 17.42 14.80 2.20
C ILE A 111 17.85 15.76 1.09
N SER A 112 17.25 15.65 -0.08
CA SER A 112 17.52 16.52 -1.22
C SER A 112 16.28 17.35 -1.53
N ASN A 113 16.41 18.67 -1.48
CA ASN A 113 15.41 19.58 -2.00
C ASN A 113 15.57 19.68 -3.52
N ILE A 114 14.56 19.29 -4.30
CA ILE A 114 14.58 19.30 -5.75
C ILE A 114 13.59 20.34 -6.27
N THR A 115 14.10 21.37 -6.94
CA THR A 115 13.29 22.38 -7.65
C THR A 115 13.41 22.19 -9.15
N GLY A 116 12.33 22.46 -9.90
CA GLY A 116 12.35 22.41 -11.36
C GLY A 116 12.18 21.01 -11.96
N LEU A 117 11.73 20.01 -11.20
CA LEU A 117 11.51 18.65 -11.72
C LEU A 117 10.41 18.67 -12.78
N SER A 118 10.77 18.44 -14.05
CA SER A 118 9.79 18.37 -15.14
C SER A 118 9.10 17.00 -15.14
N VAL A 119 7.78 17.01 -14.93
CA VAL A 119 6.94 15.81 -14.95
C VAL A 119 5.91 15.95 -16.05
N GLY A 120 5.84 14.95 -16.93
CA GLY A 120 4.93 14.91 -18.08
C GLY A 120 5.65 14.65 -19.40
N ARG A 121 4.87 14.27 -20.42
CA ARG A 121 5.36 14.14 -21.80
C ARG A 121 5.16 15.48 -22.50
N TRP A 122 6.10 15.85 -23.36
CA TRP A 122 5.98 17.05 -24.19
C TRP A 122 4.68 16.98 -25.03
N PRO A 123 3.88 18.06 -25.15
CA PRO A 123 4.13 19.43 -24.69
C PRO A 123 3.66 19.75 -23.25
N PHE A 124 2.93 18.86 -22.58
CA PHE A 124 2.35 19.09 -21.24
C PHE A 124 3.35 18.81 -20.10
N LYS A 125 4.53 19.44 -20.13
CA LYS A 125 5.50 19.35 -19.03
C LYS A 125 5.12 20.32 -17.91
N SER A 126 4.94 19.81 -16.69
CA SER A 126 4.72 20.61 -15.49
C SER A 126 5.96 20.59 -14.60
N LYS A 127 6.40 21.75 -14.10
CA LYS A 127 7.48 21.84 -13.12
C LYS A 127 6.94 21.56 -11.72
N ARG A 128 7.57 20.64 -11.00
CA ARG A 128 7.20 20.30 -9.62
C ARG A 128 8.37 20.55 -8.67
N LYS A 129 8.05 20.97 -7.46
CA LYS A 129 8.97 21.04 -6.32
C LYS A 129 8.76 19.80 -5.45
N VAL A 130 9.83 19.08 -5.17
CA VAL A 130 9.77 17.77 -4.49
C VAL A 130 10.88 17.69 -3.45
N ILE A 131 10.60 17.05 -2.33
CA ILE A 131 11.62 16.70 -1.35
C ILE A 131 11.92 15.21 -1.51
N SER A 132 13.14 14.89 -1.87
CA SER A 132 13.62 13.53 -2.06
C SER A 132 14.38 13.08 -0.81
N ILE A 133 13.85 12.08 -0.11
CA ILE A 133 14.46 11.45 1.05
C ILE A 133 15.25 10.24 0.55
N ASN A 134 16.58 10.33 0.54
CA ASN A 134 17.42 9.20 0.21
C ASN A 134 17.51 8.27 1.43
N LEU A 135 17.02 7.05 1.28
CA LEU A 135 17.00 6.03 2.31
C LEU A 135 18.28 5.18 2.24
N ARG A 136 18.77 4.76 3.39
CA ARG A 136 19.90 3.84 3.50
C ARG A 136 19.46 2.45 3.05
N ASN A 137 20.39 1.72 2.45
CA ASN A 137 20.18 0.34 2.00
C ASN A 137 21.35 -0.53 2.44
N ARG A 138 21.61 -0.58 3.76
CA ARG A 138 22.61 -1.50 4.34
C ARG A 138 21.97 -2.85 4.66
N LYS A 139 22.78 -3.88 4.93
CA LYS A 139 22.29 -5.22 5.31
C LYS A 139 21.36 -5.19 6.54
N GLN A 140 21.63 -4.33 7.53
CA GLN A 140 20.78 -4.14 8.71
C GLN A 140 19.43 -3.47 8.37
N ASP A 141 19.42 -2.56 7.39
CA ASP A 141 18.23 -1.82 6.96
C ASP A 141 17.29 -2.67 6.10
N LYS A 142 17.78 -3.79 5.54
CA LYS A 142 16.95 -4.73 4.77
C LYS A 142 15.77 -5.25 5.59
N ASN A 143 15.95 -5.48 6.90
CA ASN A 143 14.87 -5.94 7.77
C ASN A 143 13.77 -4.88 7.91
N TRP A 144 14.13 -3.61 8.00
CA TRP A 144 13.17 -2.51 7.98
C TRP A 144 12.46 -2.42 6.64
N TRP A 145 13.19 -2.54 5.52
CA TRP A 145 12.57 -2.62 4.18
C TRP A 145 11.61 -3.81 4.04
N TYR A 146 11.95 -4.97 4.59
CA TYR A 146 11.08 -6.14 4.58
C TYR A 146 9.82 -5.95 5.45
N SER A 147 9.92 -5.27 6.59
CA SER A 147 8.77 -4.99 7.46
C SER A 147 7.77 -4.01 6.83
N LYS A 148 8.19 -3.20 5.85
CA LYS A 148 7.31 -2.36 5.01
C LYS A 148 6.56 -3.12 3.91
N GLY A 149 6.79 -4.43 3.78
CA GLY A 149 6.03 -5.33 2.90
C GLY A 149 6.23 -5.07 1.40
N TRP A 150 5.26 -5.51 0.60
CA TRP A 150 5.28 -5.37 -0.87
C TRP A 150 5.38 -3.92 -1.36
N ARG A 151 4.86 -2.95 -0.60
CA ARG A 151 4.94 -1.51 -0.90
C ARG A 151 6.39 -1.01 -0.98
N ALA A 152 7.24 -1.46 -0.07
CA ALA A 152 8.67 -1.18 -0.07
C ALA A 152 9.41 -1.85 -1.25
N ARG A 153 8.97 -3.04 -1.67
CA ARG A 153 9.55 -3.77 -2.82
C ARG A 153 9.20 -3.13 -4.17
N LEU A 154 8.04 -2.48 -4.26
CA LEU A 154 7.62 -1.72 -5.45
C LEU A 154 8.37 -0.39 -5.57
N LEU A 155 8.63 0.27 -4.44
CA LEU A 155 9.45 1.49 -4.36
C LEU A 155 10.95 1.18 -4.43
N ARG A 156 11.39 0.36 -5.40
CA ARG A 156 12.77 -0.08 -5.67
C ARG A 156 13.78 1.06 -5.97
N GLY A 157 13.51 2.28 -5.51
CA GLY A 157 14.38 3.44 -5.55
C GLY A 157 15.04 3.69 -4.20
N ARG A 158 16.30 4.15 -4.25
CA ARG A 158 17.05 4.64 -3.08
C ARG A 158 16.44 5.91 -2.48
N SER A 159 15.52 6.54 -3.19
CA SER A 159 14.95 7.85 -2.92
C SER A 159 13.43 7.76 -2.82
N TYR A 160 12.89 8.29 -1.73
CA TYR A 160 11.47 8.46 -1.53
C TYR A 160 11.08 9.91 -1.74
N GLU A 161 10.16 10.17 -2.66
CA GLU A 161 9.78 11.53 -3.05
C GLU A 161 8.49 11.98 -2.37
N ILE A 162 8.58 13.10 -1.65
CA ILE A 162 7.44 13.78 -1.03
C ILE A 162 7.10 15.00 -1.88
N GLN A 163 5.90 15.00 -2.47
CA GLN A 163 5.36 16.16 -3.16
C GLN A 163 4.88 17.18 -2.14
N THR A 164 5.55 18.33 -2.06
CA THR A 164 5.19 19.37 -1.10
C THR A 164 3.91 20.11 -1.46
N SER A 165 3.41 19.99 -2.71
CA SER A 165 2.13 20.56 -3.14
C SER A 165 0.93 19.95 -2.43
N LEU A 166 1.08 18.74 -1.90
CA LEU A 166 0.05 18.05 -1.11
C LEU A 166 0.06 18.48 0.37
N LEU A 167 1.01 19.33 0.76
CA LEU A 167 1.11 19.86 2.11
C LEU A 167 0.44 21.24 2.14
N GLY A 168 -0.36 21.52 3.16
CA GLY A 168 -1.01 22.83 3.37
C GLY A 168 -0.04 23.97 3.71
N MET A 169 1.24 23.87 3.35
CA MET A 169 2.31 24.83 3.65
C MET A 169 3.16 25.10 2.41
N SER A 170 3.78 26.29 2.33
CA SER A 170 4.70 26.60 1.24
C SER A 170 5.92 25.68 1.26
N HIS A 171 6.38 25.29 0.07
CA HIS A 171 7.54 24.42 -0.12
C HIS A 171 8.76 24.90 0.68
N ASP A 172 9.08 26.20 0.62
CA ASP A 172 10.24 26.77 1.32
C ASP A 172 10.12 26.66 2.85
N ARG A 173 8.89 26.74 3.38
CA ARG A 173 8.63 26.52 4.82
C ARG A 173 8.84 25.06 5.19
N VAL A 174 8.36 24.13 4.36
CA VAL A 174 8.58 22.69 4.56
C VAL A 174 10.07 22.36 4.53
N VAL A 175 10.81 22.91 3.56
CA VAL A 175 12.27 22.73 3.45
C VAL A 175 12.99 23.29 4.67
N LYS A 176 12.62 24.48 5.17
CA LYS A 176 13.23 25.05 6.39
C LYS A 176 13.03 24.15 7.61
N ILE A 177 11.81 23.67 7.84
CA ILE A 177 11.48 22.82 8.99
C ILE A 177 12.22 21.47 8.89
N LEU A 178 12.19 20.83 7.72
CA LEU A 178 12.90 19.58 7.49
C LEU A 178 14.42 19.74 7.61
N SER A 179 14.97 20.84 7.10
CA SER A 179 16.40 21.12 7.20
C SER A 179 16.84 21.35 8.64
N TYR A 180 16.03 22.04 9.43
CA TYR A 180 16.27 22.24 10.86
C TYR A 180 16.29 20.90 11.61
N HIS A 181 15.28 20.06 11.40
CA HIS A 181 15.22 18.72 12.01
C HIS A 181 16.35 17.81 11.52
N ALA A 182 16.61 17.77 10.22
CA ALA A 182 17.69 16.98 9.64
C ALA A 182 19.05 17.34 10.25
N LYS A 183 19.34 18.65 10.40
CA LYS A 183 20.57 19.12 11.03
C LYS A 183 20.69 18.66 12.49
N LYS A 184 19.59 18.71 13.25
CA LYS A 184 19.55 18.22 14.64
C LYS A 184 19.90 16.73 14.75
N HIS A 185 19.56 15.93 13.74
CA HIS A 185 19.84 14.49 13.68
C HIS A 185 21.08 14.13 12.83
N GLY A 186 21.91 15.10 12.45
CA GLY A 186 23.14 14.87 11.69
C GLY A 186 22.93 14.38 10.25
N ILE A 187 21.74 14.59 9.67
CA ILE A 187 21.40 14.20 8.30
C ILE A 187 21.84 15.31 7.33
N LYS A 188 22.52 14.94 6.25
CA LYS A 188 22.93 15.87 5.19
C LYS A 188 21.72 16.37 4.39
N VAL A 189 21.65 17.67 4.16
CA VAL A 189 20.61 18.31 3.34
C VAL A 189 21.25 18.91 2.09
N ASN A 190 20.82 18.45 0.93
CA ASN A 190 21.29 18.91 -0.37
C ASN A 190 20.20 19.75 -1.04
N THR A 191 20.60 20.74 -1.86
CA THR A 191 19.67 21.47 -2.73
C THR A 191 20.08 21.21 -4.17
N VAL A 192 19.14 20.74 -4.99
CA VAL A 192 19.34 20.42 -6.41
C VAL A 192 18.35 21.26 -7.20
N ASN A 193 18.87 22.14 -8.05
CA ASN A 193 18.06 22.92 -8.97
C ASN A 193 18.18 22.34 -10.38
N LEU A 194 17.07 21.85 -10.94
CA LEU A 194 17.00 21.23 -12.26
C LEU A 194 16.47 22.21 -13.33
N ASP A 195 16.38 23.50 -13.03
CA ASP A 195 15.92 24.54 -13.96
C ASP A 195 16.96 24.91 -15.07
N SER A 196 17.94 24.04 -15.35
CA SER A 196 18.93 24.19 -16.44
C SER A 196 18.43 23.64 -17.78
#